data_AF-A0A957C6Z3-F1
#
_entry.id   AF-A0A957C6Z3-F1
#
_cell.length_a   1.000
_cell.length_b   1.000
_cell.length_c   1.000
_cell.angle_alpha   90.00
_cell.angle_beta   90.00
_cell.angle_gamma   90.00
#
_symmetry.space_group_name_H-M   'P 1'
#
loop_
_entity.id
_entity.type
_entity.pdbx_description
1 polymer ?
#
loop_
_entity_poly.entity_id
_entity_poly.type
_entity_poly.pdbx_seq_one_letter_code
_entity_poly.pdbx_strand_id
1 'polypeptide(L)'
;LAVDGVVYAATINGLAALDGTDWTVLLDETFVNLPAANIGVLASLSDGTLLLGTTRGLALYKDGAVTAVPDVTGSIADIFVTPDDQIHVVSFPNGQPGGYFHYDGSSWNFRPNTDFPMTSLRAVMVDNEDTVWFALGDTGLGGGIFRIVP
;
A
#
# COMPACT_ATOMS: atom_id res chain seq x y z
N LEU A 1 -3.69 -11.10 4.98
CA LEU A 1 -3.11 -11.48 3.67
C LEU A 1 -2.55 -12.90 3.81
N ALA A 2 -2.78 -13.80 2.86
CA ALA A 2 -2.19 -15.15 2.90
C ALA A 2 -1.15 -15.29 1.78
N VAL A 3 0.07 -15.69 2.13
CA VAL A 3 1.20 -15.88 1.20
C VAL A 3 1.92 -17.16 1.60
N ASP A 4 2.14 -18.07 0.65
CA ASP A 4 2.84 -19.35 0.86
C ASP A 4 2.38 -20.17 2.09
N GLY A 5 1.08 -20.12 2.39
CA GLY A 5 0.48 -20.85 3.52
C GLY A 5 0.57 -20.13 4.87
N VAL A 6 1.23 -18.97 4.93
CA VAL A 6 1.29 -18.11 6.12
C VAL A 6 0.25 -17.00 6.02
N VAL A 7 -0.48 -16.75 7.10
CA VAL A 7 -1.41 -15.62 7.19
C VAL A 7 -0.75 -14.45 7.91
N TYR A 8 -0.61 -13.33 7.22
CA TYR A 8 -0.11 -12.08 7.76
C TYR A 8 -1.25 -11.15 8.17
N ALA A 9 -1.12 -10.58 9.37
CA ALA A 9 -2.01 -9.60 9.94
C ALA A 9 -1.26 -8.28 10.16
N ALA A 10 -1.74 -7.24 9.49
CA ALA A 10 -1.34 -5.87 9.78
C ALA A 10 -1.98 -5.42 11.09
N THR A 11 -1.23 -4.66 11.89
CA THR A 11 -1.67 -4.19 13.20
C THR A 11 -1.27 -2.73 13.41
N ILE A 12 -1.85 -2.11 14.42
CA ILE A 12 -1.47 -0.74 14.83
C ILE A 12 -0.02 -0.64 15.35
N ASN A 13 0.59 -1.78 15.72
CA ASN A 13 1.92 -1.86 16.34
C ASN A 13 2.86 -2.80 15.55
N GLY A 14 2.63 -2.99 14.26
CA GLY A 14 3.52 -3.76 13.38
C GLY A 14 2.83 -4.92 12.65
N LEU A 15 3.56 -6.00 12.42
CA LEU A 15 3.16 -7.13 11.59
C LEU A 15 3.19 -8.43 12.40
N ALA A 16 2.10 -9.19 12.36
CA ALA A 16 2.05 -10.54 12.91
C ALA A 16 1.86 -11.58 11.80
N ALA A 17 2.39 -12.78 12.01
CA ALA A 17 2.19 -13.93 11.14
C ALA A 17 1.59 -15.09 11.91
N LEU A 18 0.70 -15.81 11.24
CA LEU A 18 0.12 -17.07 11.67
C LEU A 18 0.61 -18.16 10.74
N ASP A 19 1.39 -19.07 11.29
CA ASP A 19 1.80 -20.31 10.64
C ASP A 19 1.09 -21.48 11.34
N GLY A 20 0.18 -22.14 10.61
CA GLY A 20 -0.75 -23.12 11.18
C GLY A 20 -1.64 -22.51 12.26
N THR A 21 -1.30 -22.73 13.53
CA THR A 21 -2.04 -22.23 14.70
C THR A 21 -1.26 -21.21 15.54
N ASP A 22 0.03 -21.00 15.24
CA ASP A 22 0.92 -20.22 16.08
C ASP A 22 1.08 -18.80 15.55
N TRP A 23 0.74 -17.81 16.39
CA TRP A 23 0.93 -16.40 16.09
C TRP A 23 2.30 -15.91 16.57
N THR A 24 3.04 -15.23 15.68
CA THR A 24 4.33 -14.61 15.98
C THR A 24 4.30 -13.14 15.56
N VAL A 25 4.83 -12.25 16.41
CA VAL A 25 5.08 -10.85 16.04
C VAL A 25 6.38 -10.81 15.24
N LEU A 26 6.30 -10.38 13.97
CA LEU A 26 7.44 -10.28 13.07
C LEU A 26 8.07 -8.89 13.11
N LEU A 27 7.25 -7.84 13.18
CA LEU A 27 7.68 -6.45 13.21
C LEU A 27 6.93 -5.73 14.33
N ASP A 28 7.63 -4.81 14.99
CA ASP A 28 7.06 -3.88 15.97
C ASP A 28 7.57 -2.45 15.74
N GLU A 29 7.25 -1.54 16.66
CA GLU A 29 7.67 -0.14 16.61
C GLU A 29 9.19 0.09 16.70
N THR A 30 9.96 -0.92 17.12
CA THR A 30 11.42 -0.83 17.25
C THR A 30 12.15 -1.19 15.97
N PHE A 31 11.45 -1.73 14.97
CA PHE A 31 12.08 -2.22 13.75
C PHE A 31 12.62 -1.07 12.88
N VAL A 32 13.90 -1.14 12.55
CA VAL A 32 14.59 -0.12 11.75
C VAL A 32 14.03 -0.10 10.32
N ASN A 33 13.89 1.09 9.74
CA ASN A 33 13.36 1.32 8.38
C ASN A 33 11.87 1.04 8.18
N LEU A 34 11.09 0.72 9.21
CA LEU A 34 9.64 0.75 9.12
C LEU A 34 9.15 2.21 9.23
N PRO A 35 8.48 2.80 8.20
CA PRO A 35 8.11 4.22 8.23
C PRO A 35 7.17 4.59 9.40
N ALA A 36 6.28 3.67 9.75
CA ALA A 36 5.46 3.71 10.97
C ALA A 36 5.03 2.30 11.39
N ALA A 37 4.92 2.08 12.70
CA ALA A 37 4.45 0.81 13.26
C ALA A 37 3.00 0.49 12.89
N ASN A 38 2.16 1.51 12.69
CA ASN A 38 0.77 1.30 12.28
C ASN A 38 0.72 0.91 10.80
N ILE A 39 0.54 -0.38 10.55
CA ILE A 39 0.34 -0.97 9.24
C ILE A 39 -1.17 -1.14 9.05
N GLY A 40 -1.71 -0.53 8.00
CA GLY A 40 -3.15 -0.57 7.69
C GLY A 40 -3.48 -1.46 6.50
N VAL A 41 -2.52 -1.64 5.58
CA VAL A 41 -2.73 -2.33 4.31
C VAL A 41 -1.58 -3.29 4.04
N LEU A 42 -1.89 -4.48 3.53
CA LEU A 42 -0.92 -5.45 3.07
C LEU A 42 -1.21 -5.86 1.64
N ALA A 43 -0.17 -5.99 0.83
CA ALA A 43 -0.18 -6.70 -0.44
C ALA A 43 1.08 -7.57 -0.54
N SER A 44 1.17 -8.38 -1.60
CA SER A 44 2.35 -9.20 -1.87
C SER A 44 2.70 -9.18 -3.34
N LEU A 45 3.99 -9.23 -3.65
CA LEU A 45 4.50 -9.53 -4.98
C LEU A 45 4.49 -11.05 -5.21
N SER A 46 4.65 -11.44 -6.47
CA SER A 46 4.70 -12.84 -6.91
C SER A 46 5.85 -13.63 -6.29
N ASP A 47 6.90 -12.95 -5.84
CA ASP A 47 8.09 -13.53 -5.22
C ASP A 47 8.01 -13.67 -3.68
N GLY A 48 6.83 -13.41 -3.11
CA GLY A 48 6.57 -13.49 -1.67
C GLY A 48 6.92 -12.22 -0.88
N THR A 49 7.49 -11.19 -1.52
CA THR A 49 7.74 -9.90 -0.86
C THR A 49 6.43 -9.27 -0.38
N LEU A 50 6.36 -8.90 0.89
CA LEU A 50 5.21 -8.19 1.44
C LEU A 50 5.37 -6.68 1.27
N LEU A 51 4.30 -6.03 0.83
CA LEU A 51 4.16 -4.59 0.82
C LEU A 51 3.40 -4.18 2.08
N LEU A 52 4.01 -3.31 2.87
CA LEU A 52 3.50 -2.82 4.15
C LEU A 52 3.06 -1.36 3.98
N GLY A 53 1.77 -1.16 3.78
CA GLY A 53 1.16 0.16 3.76
C GLY A 53 1.01 0.71 5.17
N THR A 54 1.85 1.68 5.52
CA THR A 54 1.88 2.27 6.87
C THR A 54 1.19 3.64 6.90
N THR A 55 0.96 4.18 8.09
CA THR A 55 0.46 5.55 8.25
C THR A 55 1.47 6.63 7.84
N ARG A 56 2.71 6.27 7.48
CA ARG A 56 3.79 7.20 7.07
C ARG A 56 4.55 6.79 5.81
N GLY A 57 3.98 5.92 4.99
CA GLY A 57 4.54 5.52 3.69
C GLY A 57 4.56 4.01 3.49
N LEU A 58 5.26 3.57 2.45
CA LEU A 58 5.38 2.17 2.07
C LEU A 58 6.71 1.57 2.54
N ALA A 59 6.67 0.29 2.95
CA ALA A 59 7.86 -0.51 3.13
C ALA A 59 7.70 -1.91 2.49
N LEU A 60 8.83 -2.52 2.15
CA LEU A 60 8.92 -3.90 1.70
C LEU A 60 9.44 -4.76 2.84
N TYR A 61 8.85 -5.94 3.03
CA TYR A 61 9.34 -6.97 3.94
C TYR A 61 9.62 -8.26 3.19
N LYS A 62 10.86 -8.72 3.27
CA LYS A 62 11.32 -9.96 2.64
C LYS A 62 12.43 -10.57 3.48
N ASP A 63 12.36 -11.89 3.72
CA ASP A 63 13.40 -12.66 4.42
C ASP A 63 13.86 -12.04 5.76
N GLY A 64 12.90 -11.48 6.52
CA GLY A 64 13.16 -10.85 7.82
C GLY A 64 13.72 -9.42 7.76
N ALA A 65 13.93 -8.86 6.57
CA ALA A 65 14.42 -7.49 6.39
C ALA A 65 13.30 -6.53 5.98
N VAL A 66 13.36 -5.29 6.46
CA VAL A 66 12.47 -4.18 6.06
C VAL A 66 13.26 -3.14 5.28
N THR A 67 12.71 -2.75 4.13
CA THR A 67 13.23 -1.66 3.29
C THR A 67 12.14 -0.63 3.07
N ALA A 68 12.33 0.60 3.56
CA ALA A 68 11.43 1.71 3.25
C ALA A 68 11.48 2.05 1.75
N VAL A 69 10.35 2.50 1.19
CA VAL A 69 10.26 3.05 -0.18
C VAL A 69 10.09 4.57 -0.09
N PRO A 70 11.18 5.36 -0.16
CA PRO A 70 11.12 6.79 0.16
C PRO A 70 10.25 7.61 -0.79
N ASP A 71 10.08 7.15 -2.03
CA ASP A 71 9.26 7.82 -3.04
C ASP A 71 7.76 7.76 -2.71
N VAL A 72 7.33 6.78 -1.90
CA VAL A 72 5.92 6.54 -1.59
C VAL A 72 5.61 7.05 -0.19
N THR A 73 4.94 8.20 -0.15
CA THR A 73 4.69 8.96 1.08
C THR A 73 3.20 9.07 1.40
N GLY A 74 2.86 9.70 2.52
CA GLY A 74 1.48 9.80 2.99
C GLY A 74 1.06 8.63 3.88
N SER A 75 -0.19 8.66 4.33
CA SER A 75 -0.82 7.51 5.00
C SER A 75 -1.40 6.61 3.92
N ILE A 76 -0.84 5.41 3.76
CA ILE A 76 -1.26 4.50 2.69
C ILE A 76 -2.71 4.06 2.95
N ALA A 77 -3.55 4.27 1.94
CA ALA A 77 -4.98 3.97 1.98
C ALA A 77 -5.29 2.62 1.34
N ASP A 78 -4.61 2.30 0.24
CA ASP A 78 -4.78 1.03 -0.47
C ASP A 78 -3.55 0.72 -1.33
N ILE A 79 -3.36 -0.57 -1.62
CA ILE A 79 -2.28 -1.09 -2.47
C ILE A 79 -2.87 -2.17 -3.38
N PHE A 80 -2.68 -2.03 -4.68
CA PHE A 80 -3.02 -3.03 -5.67
C PHE A 80 -1.75 -3.48 -6.41
N VAL A 81 -1.57 -4.79 -6.54
CA VAL A 81 -0.45 -5.39 -7.27
C VAL A 81 -1.02 -6.16 -8.46
N THR A 82 -0.52 -5.86 -9.66
CA THR A 82 -0.90 -6.55 -10.89
C THR A 82 -0.17 -7.90 -11.02
N PRO A 83 -0.62 -8.81 -11.90
CA PRO A 83 0.04 -10.11 -12.09
C PRO A 83 1.51 -10.05 -12.54
N ASP A 84 1.95 -8.92 -13.12
CA ASP A 84 3.32 -8.65 -13.53
C ASP A 84 4.11 -7.81 -12.50
N ASP A 85 3.64 -7.77 -11.24
CA ASP A 85 4.26 -7.07 -10.11
C ASP A 85 4.40 -5.54 -10.27
N GLN A 86 3.55 -4.90 -11.08
CA GLN A 86 3.37 -3.45 -10.99
C GLN A 86 2.60 -3.11 -9.71
N ILE A 87 2.99 -2.01 -9.07
CA ILE A 87 2.47 -1.63 -7.76
C ILE A 87 1.72 -0.31 -7.88
N HIS A 88 0.45 -0.32 -7.51
CA HIS A 88 -0.42 0.85 -7.50
C HIS A 88 -0.76 1.19 -6.05
N VAL A 89 -0.42 2.39 -5.61
CA VAL A 89 -0.62 2.82 -4.22
C VAL A 89 -1.39 4.12 -4.20
N VAL A 90 -2.37 4.23 -3.30
CA VAL A 90 -3.04 5.50 -3.01
C VAL A 90 -2.82 5.89 -1.56
N SER A 91 -2.61 7.18 -1.29
CA SER A 91 -2.34 7.67 0.06
C SER A 91 -2.99 9.01 0.36
N PHE A 92 -3.27 9.22 1.65
CA PHE A 92 -3.70 10.52 2.18
C PHE A 92 -2.49 11.37 2.60
N PRO A 93 -2.57 12.71 2.44
CA PRO A 93 -1.53 13.60 2.95
C PRO A 93 -1.44 13.51 4.47
N ASN A 94 -0.22 13.49 5.02
CA ASN A 94 0.05 13.36 6.46
C ASN A 94 1.25 14.23 6.92
N GLY A 95 1.38 15.43 6.37
CA GLY A 95 2.60 16.24 6.47
C GLY A 95 3.60 15.95 5.35
N GLN A 96 3.37 14.92 4.55
CA GLN A 96 3.92 14.73 3.20
C GLN A 96 2.79 14.76 2.17
N PRO A 97 3.07 15.02 0.88
CA PRO A 97 2.09 14.91 -0.19
C PRO A 97 1.46 13.51 -0.24
N GLY A 98 0.14 13.46 -0.37
CA GLY A 98 -0.59 12.23 -0.70
C GLY A 98 -0.99 12.22 -2.17
N GLY A 99 -1.33 11.05 -2.69
CA GLY A 99 -1.68 10.90 -4.10
C GLY A 99 -1.69 9.45 -4.55
N TYR A 100 -1.52 9.29 -5.85
CA TYR A 100 -1.38 8.02 -6.52
C TYR A 100 0.10 7.81 -6.88
N PHE A 101 0.64 6.66 -6.49
CA PHE A 101 1.98 6.21 -6.82
C PHE A 101 1.88 4.93 -7.64
N HIS A 102 2.69 4.82 -8.69
CA HIS A 102 2.73 3.65 -9.56
C HIS A 102 4.17 3.22 -9.80
N TYR A 103 4.49 1.98 -9.47
CA TYR A 103 5.74 1.34 -9.85
C TYR A 103 5.52 0.54 -11.14
N ASP A 104 6.22 0.92 -12.20
CA ASP A 104 6.11 0.32 -13.53
C ASP A 104 7.01 -0.91 -13.76
N GLY A 105 7.58 -1.48 -12.69
CA GLY A 105 8.61 -2.52 -12.74
C GLY A 105 10.04 -1.98 -12.82
N SER A 106 10.22 -0.67 -12.98
CA SER A 106 11.53 -0.03 -13.02
C SER A 106 11.62 1.26 -12.19
N SER A 107 10.57 2.07 -12.18
CA SER A 107 10.55 3.40 -11.60
C SER A 107 9.20 3.73 -10.94
N TRP A 108 9.25 4.63 -9.95
CA TRP A 108 8.05 5.16 -9.30
C TRP A 108 7.59 6.44 -10.01
N ASN A 109 6.32 6.46 -10.42
CA ASN A 109 5.62 7.62 -10.93
C ASN A 109 4.64 8.13 -9.86
N PHE A 110 4.62 9.44 -9.62
CA PHE A 110 3.73 10.06 -8.64
C PHE A 110 2.78 11.06 -9.30
N ARG A 111 1.50 10.95 -8.97
CA ARG A 111 0.47 11.96 -9.28
C ARG A 111 -0.14 12.47 -7.97
N PRO A 112 0.03 13.76 -7.64
CA PRO A 112 -0.53 14.31 -6.40
C PRO A 112 -2.06 14.28 -6.43
N ASN A 113 -2.68 14.28 -5.25
CA ASN A 113 -4.15 14.32 -5.12
C ASN A 113 -4.82 15.47 -5.90
N THR A 114 -4.10 16.56 -6.17
CA THR A 114 -4.60 17.71 -6.96
C THR A 114 -4.83 17.39 -8.44
N ASP A 115 -4.27 16.29 -8.94
CA ASP A 115 -4.48 15.82 -10.31
C ASP A 115 -5.82 15.09 -10.50
N PHE A 116 -6.52 14.80 -9.40
CA PHE A 116 -7.74 14.02 -9.37
C PHE A 116 -8.95 14.91 -9.08
N PRO A 117 -10.15 14.55 -9.58
CA PRO A 117 -11.34 15.37 -9.40
C PRO A 117 -11.80 15.50 -7.94
N MET A 118 -11.30 14.64 -7.04
CA MET A 118 -11.51 14.70 -5.61
C MET A 118 -10.19 14.45 -4.87
N THR A 119 -10.07 15.01 -3.67
CA THR A 119 -8.81 15.07 -2.90
C THR A 119 -8.51 13.85 -2.04
N SER A 120 -9.35 12.80 -2.09
CA SER A 120 -9.26 11.63 -1.22
C SER A 120 -9.39 10.34 -2.03
N LEU A 121 -8.24 9.84 -2.49
CA LEU A 121 -8.10 8.53 -3.11
C LEU A 121 -8.18 7.45 -2.04
N ARG A 122 -9.22 6.61 -2.11
CA ARG A 122 -9.59 5.66 -1.06
C ARG A 122 -9.21 4.22 -1.38
N ALA A 123 -9.34 3.83 -2.64
CA ALA A 123 -8.99 2.51 -3.13
C ALA A 123 -8.51 2.60 -4.58
N VAL A 124 -7.71 1.63 -4.99
CA VAL A 124 -7.19 1.51 -6.36
C VAL A 124 -7.31 0.07 -6.84
N MET A 125 -7.63 -0.10 -8.11
CA MET A 125 -7.67 -1.41 -8.77
C MET A 125 -7.27 -1.23 -10.23
N VAL A 126 -6.57 -2.21 -10.79
CA VAL A 126 -6.33 -2.29 -12.24
C VAL A 126 -7.16 -3.43 -12.79
N ASP A 127 -7.90 -3.17 -13.87
CA ASP A 127 -8.63 -4.24 -14.57
C ASP A 127 -7.74 -4.96 -15.60
N ASN A 128 -8.32 -5.93 -16.31
CA ASN A 128 -7.62 -6.74 -17.29
C ASN A 128 -7.32 -6.02 -18.62
N GLU A 129 -7.77 -4.76 -18.77
CA GLU A 129 -7.47 -3.89 -19.92
C GLU A 129 -6.46 -2.79 -19.52
N ASP A 130 -5.72 -2.99 -18.42
CA ASP A 130 -4.77 -2.04 -17.83
C ASP A 130 -5.39 -0.68 -17.44
N THR A 131 -6.72 -0.62 -17.31
CA THR A 131 -7.40 0.59 -16.84
C THR A 131 -7.30 0.68 -15.33
N VAL A 132 -6.81 1.82 -14.84
CA VAL A 132 -6.68 2.08 -13.41
C VAL A 132 -7.94 2.76 -12.89
N TRP A 133 -8.63 2.07 -11.99
CA TRP A 133 -9.84 2.53 -11.32
C TRP A 133 -9.53 3.04 -9.92
N PHE A 134 -10.16 4.15 -9.55
CA PHE A 134 -10.02 4.79 -8.25
C PHE A 134 -11.39 4.96 -7.60
N ALA A 135 -11.50 4.50 -6.35
CA ALA A 135 -12.58 4.95 -5.49
C ALA A 135 -12.16 6.25 -4.82
N LEU A 136 -13.04 7.24 -4.86
CA LEU A 136 -12.83 8.58 -4.32
C LEU A 136 -13.86 8.87 -3.22
N GLY A 137 -13.45 9.53 -2.13
CA GLY A 137 -14.42 10.10 -1.19
C GLY A 137 -13.85 10.56 0.16
N ASP A 138 -14.41 11.67 0.69
CA ASP A 138 -14.25 12.03 2.10
C ASP A 138 -15.36 12.90 2.72
N THR A 139 -15.47 12.79 4.05
CA THR A 139 -16.28 13.53 5.06
C THR A 139 -17.56 14.25 4.61
N GLY A 140 -18.50 13.54 3.98
CA GLY A 140 -19.91 13.97 3.91
C GLY A 140 -20.33 14.74 2.66
N LEU A 141 -19.46 14.84 1.64
CA LEU A 141 -19.79 15.48 0.35
C LEU A 141 -20.11 14.47 -0.78
N GLY A 142 -20.16 13.17 -0.46
CA GLY A 142 -20.32 12.08 -1.43
C GLY A 142 -18.99 11.46 -1.86
N GLY A 143 -19.08 10.44 -2.72
CA GLY A 143 -17.94 9.75 -3.31
C GLY A 143 -18.18 9.46 -4.79
N GLY A 144 -17.20 8.85 -5.45
CA GLY A 144 -17.30 8.53 -6.86
C GLY A 144 -16.26 7.51 -7.30
N ILE A 145 -16.41 7.07 -8.55
CA ILE A 145 -15.43 6.22 -9.23
C ILE A 145 -14.85 7.04 -10.37
N PHE A 146 -13.53 7.08 -10.44
CA PHE A 146 -12.76 7.69 -11.52
C PHE A 146 -11.86 6.64 -12.14
N ARG A 147 -11.54 6.77 -13.44
CA ARG A 147 -10.61 5.85 -14.10
C ARG A 147 -9.63 6.60 -15.00
N ILE A 148 -8.43 6.05 -15.12
CA ILE A 148 -7.41 6.47 -16.09
C ILE A 148 -7.21 5.31 -17.05
N VAL A 149 -7.30 5.61 -18.35
CA VAL A 149 -6.91 4.70 -19.43
C VAL A 149 -5.49 5.12 -19.85
N PRO A 150 -4.53 4.18 -19.99
CA PRO A 150 -3.18 4.48 -20.45
C PRO A 150 -3.10 5.21 -21.80
#